data_AF-A0A379ZHF7-F1
#
_entry.id   AF-A0A379ZHF7-F1
#
_cell.length_a   1.000
_cell.length_b   1.000
_cell.length_c   1.000
_cell.angle_alpha   90.00
_cell.angle_beta   90.00
_cell.angle_gamma   90.00
#
_symmetry.space_group_name_H-M   'P 1'
#
loop_
_entity.id
_entity.type
_entity.pdbx_description
1 polymer ?
#
loop_
_entity_poly.entity_id
_entity_poly.type
_entity_poly.pdbx_seq_one_letter_code
_entity_poly.pdbx_strand_id
1 'polypeptide(L)' 'MMRGTFANIRIRNEMVPGVEGGYTRHIPSQQQLSIYDAAMQYQQEKVPLAVIAGKEYGSGSSRDWAAKGRACWACGW' A
#
# COMPACT_ATOMS: atom_id res chain seq x y z
N MET A 1 -10.46 9.59 1.14
CA MET A 1 -9.81 9.13 -0.11
C MET A 1 -8.83 7.99 0.21
N MET A 2 -9.32 6.88 0.79
CA MET A 2 -8.46 5.80 1.29
C MET A 2 -8.10 4.80 0.18
N ARG A 3 -9.06 4.45 -0.67
CA ARG A 3 -8.91 3.49 -1.79
C ARG A 3 -7.97 3.96 -2.92
N GLY A 4 -7.60 5.24 -2.94
CA GLY A 4 -6.70 5.81 -3.96
C GLY A 4 -5.21 5.81 -3.56
N THR A 5 -4.90 5.48 -2.31
CA THR A 5 -3.52 5.45 -1.81
C THR A 5 -2.80 4.27 -2.44
N PHE A 6 -1.69 4.51 -3.13
CA PHE A 6 -0.97 3.52 -3.95
C PHE A 6 -1.75 2.88 -5.10
N ALA A 7 -2.85 3.49 -5.57
CA ALA A 7 -3.60 2.99 -6.74
C ALA A 7 -3.01 3.45 -8.09
N ASN A 8 -1.77 3.97 -8.11
CA ASN A 8 -1.16 4.46 -9.34
C ASN A 8 -0.72 3.29 -10.22
N ILE A 9 -1.18 3.29 -11.47
CA ILE A 9 -0.87 2.28 -12.48
C ILE A 9 0.63 2.09 -12.77
N ARG A 10 1.49 3.07 -12.40
CA ARG A 10 2.94 3.02 -12.60
C ARG A 10 3.72 2.50 -11.39
N ILE A 11 3.05 2.15 -10.29
CA ILE A 11 3.74 1.57 -9.13
C ILE A 11 4.28 0.20 -9.51
N ARG A 12 5.53 -0.05 -9.13
CA ARG A 12 6.17 -1.35 -9.26
C ARG A 12 6.44 -1.88 -7.87
N ASN A 13 5.87 -3.04 -7.57
CA ASN A 13 6.03 -3.70 -6.28
C ASN A 13 6.95 -4.91 -6.47
N GLU A 14 8.09 -4.94 -5.78
CA GLU A 14 9.03 -6.06 -5.84
C GLU A 14 8.45 -7.36 -5.30
N MET A 15 7.38 -7.29 -4.49
CA MET A 15 6.65 -8.47 -4.06
C MET A 15 5.85 -9.12 -5.20
N VAL A 16 5.51 -8.40 -6.27
CA VAL A 16 4.73 -8.95 -7.39
C VAL A 16 5.47 -8.65 -8.70
N PRO A 17 6.54 -9.40 -9.01
CA PRO A 17 7.35 -9.12 -10.19
C PRO A 17 6.51 -9.27 -11.46
N GLY A 18 6.62 -8.30 -12.35
CA GLY A 18 5.88 -8.28 -13.63
C GLY A 18 4.49 -7.65 -13.57
N VAL A 19 4.02 -7.20 -12.41
CA VAL A 19 2.75 -6.50 -12.28
C VAL A 19 3.00 -5.02 -11.97
N GLU A 20 2.52 -4.15 -12.86
CA GLU A 20 2.45 -2.72 -12.63
C GLU A 20 1.08 -2.33 -12.07
N GLY A 21 1.05 -1.42 -11.11
CA GLY A 21 -0.15 -0.90 -10.48
C GLY A 21 -0.19 -1.08 -8.97
N GLY A 22 -1.34 -0.76 -8.39
CA GLY A 22 -1.59 -0.78 -6.95
C GLY A 22 -1.84 -2.17 -6.37
N TYR A 23 -0.99 -3.14 -6.72
CA TYR A 23 -1.11 -4.53 -6.28
C TYR A 23 -0.01 -4.90 -5.29
N THR A 24 -0.33 -5.83 -4.41
CA THR A 24 0.61 -6.44 -3.48
C THR A 24 0.26 -7.91 -3.28
N ARG A 25 1.19 -8.66 -2.67
CA ARG A 25 0.95 -10.03 -2.25
C ARG A 25 0.69 -10.04 -0.75
N HIS A 26 -0.42 -10.64 -0.34
CA HIS A 26 -0.66 -10.93 1.07
C HIS A 26 0.24 -12.09 1.48
N ILE A 27 1.18 -11.86 2.39
CA ILE A 27 2.19 -12.86 2.76
C ILE A 27 1.56 -14.13 3.40
N PRO A 28 0.58 -14.02 4.31
CA PRO A 28 -0.07 -15.20 4.90
C PRO A 28 -0.85 -16.05 3.89
N SER A 29 -1.63 -15.44 2.99
CA SER A 29 -2.45 -16.18 2.02
C SER A 29 -1.77 -16.44 0.68
N GLN A 30 -0.60 -15.83 0.44
CA GLN A 30 0.13 -15.80 -0.84
C GLN A 30 -0.70 -15.26 -2.02
N GLN A 31 -1.85 -14.64 -1.74
CA GLN A 31 -2.74 -14.14 -2.77
C GLN A 31 -2.33 -12.74 -3.22
N GLN A 32 -2.40 -12.51 -4.53
CA GLN A 32 -2.29 -11.18 -5.09
C GLN A 32 -3.58 -10.40 -4.88
N LEU A 33 -3.49 -9.26 -4.21
CA LEU A 33 -4.62 -8.40 -3.87
C LEU A 33 -4.28 -6.95 -4.22
N SER A 34 -5.29 -6.07 -4.25
CA SER A 34 -5.01 -4.64 -4.26
C SER A 34 -4.38 -4.23 -2.92
N ILE A 35 -3.54 -3.19 -2.93
CA ILE A 35 -2.89 -2.71 -1.70
C ILE A 35 -3.92 -2.31 -0.64
N TYR A 36 -5.07 -1.77 -1.05
CA TYR A 36 -6.17 -1.46 -0.14
C TYR A 36 -6.76 -2.71 0.51
N ASP A 37 -7.08 -3.74 -0.28
CA ASP A 37 -7.69 -4.97 0.24
C ASP A 37 -6.72 -5.70 1.17
N ALA A 38 -5.44 -5.75 0.81
CA ALA A 38 -4.40 -6.29 1.67
C ALA A 38 -4.27 -5.50 2.98
N ALA A 39 -4.31 -4.17 2.93
CA ALA A 39 -4.25 -3.33 4.13
C ALA A 39 -5.45 -3.56 5.06
N MET A 40 -6.66 -3.69 4.50
CA MET A 40 -7.87 -4.01 5.27
C MET A 40 -7.80 -5.39 5.92
N GLN A 41 -7.27 -6.38 5.20
CA GLN A 41 -7.07 -7.72 5.73
C GLN A 41 -6.08 -7.71 6.90
N TYR A 42 -4.92 -7.07 6.75
CA TYR A 42 -3.95 -6.91 7.84
C TYR A 42 -4.49 -6.13 9.04
N GLN A 43 -5.37 -5.14 8.80
CA GLN A 43 -6.06 -4.42 9.86
C GLN A 43 -6.99 -5.35 10.67
N GLN A 44 -7.74 -6.23 9.99
CA GLN A 44 -8.58 -7.24 10.64
C GLN A 44 -7.75 -8.26 11.42
N GLU A 45 -6.61 -8.67 10.86
CA GLU A 45 -5.65 -9.58 11.49
C GLU A 45 -4.86 -8.90 12.63
N LYS A 46 -5.03 -7.58 12.83
CA LYS A 46 -4.29 -6.75 13.81
C LYS A 46 -2.78 -6.84 13.64
N VAL A 47 -2.32 -7.05 12.42
CA VAL A 47 -0.89 -7.12 12.08
C VAL A 47 -0.44 -5.71 11.67
N PRO A 48 0.62 -5.17 12.30
CA PRO A 48 1.14 -3.87 11.93
C PRO A 48 1.76 -3.90 10.52
N LEU A 49 1.52 -2.85 9.76
CA LEU A 49 1.99 -2.69 8.38
C LEU A 49 3.16 -1.71 8.30
N ALA A 50 4.14 -2.03 7.46
CA ALA A 50 5.25 -1.15 7.11
C ALA A 50 5.39 -1.04 5.59
N VAL A 51 5.85 0.12 5.10
CA VAL A 51 6.17 0.34 3.69
C VAL A 51 7.69 0.47 3.58
N ILE A 52 8.31 -0.45 2.84
CA ILE A 52 9.72 -0.39 2.47
C ILE A 52 9.80 0.23 1.08
N ALA A 53 10.64 1.23 0.92
CA ALA A 53 10.83 1.91 -0.34
C ALA A 53 12.29 2.30 -0.55
N GLY A 54 12.68 2.43 -1.82
CA GLY A 54 14.03 2.82 -2.22
C GLY A 54 14.32 4.31 -2.04
N LYS A 55 15.38 4.76 -2.71
CA LYS A 55 15.80 6.16 -2.72
C LYS A 55 14.70 7.06 -3.30
N GLU A 56 14.59 8.29 -2.77
CA GLU A 56 13.61 9.29 -3.24
C GLU A 56 12.14 8.91 -3.07
N TYR A 57 11.83 8.02 -2.12
CA TYR A 57 10.45 7.72 -1.78
C TYR A 57 9.71 8.94 -1.23
N GLY A 58 8.64 9.35 -1.91
CA GLY A 58 7.87 10.55 -1.57
C GLY A 58 8.37 11.83 -2.24
N SER A 59 9.36 11.75 -3.13
CA SER A 59 9.77 12.89 -3.97
C SER A 59 8.66 13.26 -4.95
N GLY A 60 8.34 14.55 -4.99
CA GLY A 60 7.27 15.11 -5.83
C GLY A 60 6.50 16.21 -5.10
N SER A 61 5.44 16.71 -5.75
CA SER A 61 4.57 17.73 -5.15
C SER A 61 3.86 17.19 -3.90
N SER A 62 3.76 18.02 -2.87
CA SER A 62 3.03 17.71 -1.65
C SER A 62 1.59 17.34 -1.99
N ARG A 63 1.14 16.18 -1.50
CA ARG A 63 -0.24 15.70 -1.63
C ARG A 63 -0.70 15.30 -0.25
N ASP A 64 -1.74 15.96 0.28
CA ASP A 64 -2.27 15.71 1.63
C ASP A 64 -2.54 14.22 1.94
N TRP A 65 -2.93 13.45 0.92
CA TRP A 65 -3.25 12.03 1.06
C TRP A 65 -2.04 11.08 0.97
N ALA A 66 -0.85 11.56 0.59
CA ALA A 66 0.37 10.73 0.59
C ALA A 66 0.81 10.32 2.01
N ALA A 67 0.53 11.18 3.00
CA ALA A 67 0.74 10.88 4.42
C ALA A 67 -0.52 10.30 5.07
N LYS A 68 -1.69 10.95 4.87
CA LYS A 68 -2.95 10.53 5.51
C LYS A 68 -3.43 9.16 5.03
N GLY A 69 -3.19 8.78 3.78
CA GLY A 69 -3.57 7.47 3.25
C GLY A 69 -2.89 6.31 3.97
N ARG A 70 -1.58 6.43 4.26
CA ARG A 70 -0.83 5.44 5.06
C ARG A 70 -1.29 5.42 6.52
N ALA A 71 -1.48 6.60 7.11
CA ALA A 71 -1.91 6.72 8.50
C ALA A 71 -3.33 6.15 8.72
N CYS A 72 -4.24 6.31 7.75
CA CYS A 72 -5.61 5.84 7.88
C CYS A 72 -5.70 4.30 7.93
N TRP A 73 -4.84 3.61 7.19
CA TRP A 73 -4.77 2.14 7.25
C TRP A 73 -4.08 1.63 8.51
N ALA A 74 -3.11 2.37 9.03
CA ALA A 74 -2.33 1.98 10.20
C ALA A 74 -2.97 2.35 11.55
N CYS A 75 -3.74 3.44 11.63
CA CYS A 75 -4.23 4.01 12.90
C CYS A 75 -5.72 3.81 13.20
N GLY A 76 -6.50 3.14 12.35
CA GLY A 76 -7.89 2.79 12.69
C GLY A 76 -8.76 3.99 13.13
N TRP A 77 -8.85 5.00 12.27
CA TRP A 77 -9.87 6.05 12.36
C TRP A 77 -11.03 5.72 11.42
#